data_AF-A0A182M8J5-F1
#
_entry.id   AF-A0A182M8J5-F1
#
_cell.length_a   1.000
_cell.length_b   1.000
_cell.length_c   1.000
_cell.angle_alpha   90.00
_cell.angle_beta   90.00
_cell.angle_gamma   90.00
#
_symmetry.space_group_name_H-M   'P 1'
#
loop_
_entity.id
_entity.type
_entity.pdbx_description
1 polymer ?
#
loop_
_entity_poly.entity_id
_entity_poly.type
_entity_poly.pdbx_seq_one_letter_code
_entity_poly.pdbx_strand_id
1 'polypeptide(L)'
;MQDARYMAMVLETVLEWEEFQIGGCQVIVDYRDTTVNNFEKWSLSELKIIMDVYSRSYPIRYGEIHTAKLPKFAVPVIETFLSFANPKLREKIKCYSSISELEKHFEDSCKPTTYGGTIDFDELSRKFRKRIEDQRQVILELDDMEIDVEHYATLWDSEQVLTEEAVAGTMLAQLNIK
;
A
#
# COMPACT_ATOMS: atom_id res chain seq x y z
N MET A 1 -2.82 -10.51 13.85
CA MET A 1 -4.18 -9.96 13.52
C MET A 1 -4.36 -8.45 13.74
N GLN A 2 -4.00 -7.85 14.89
CA GLN A 2 -4.24 -6.40 15.12
C GLN A 2 -3.47 -5.49 14.15
N ASP A 3 -2.18 -5.78 13.89
CA ASP A 3 -1.39 -4.98 12.94
C ASP A 3 -1.92 -5.09 11.51
N ALA A 4 -2.36 -6.28 11.09
CA ALA A 4 -2.94 -6.49 9.77
C ALA A 4 -4.21 -5.65 9.57
N ARG A 5 -5.09 -5.58 10.58
CA ARG A 5 -6.29 -4.73 10.56
C ARG A 5 -5.95 -3.24 10.56
N TYR A 6 -4.95 -2.84 11.34
CA TYR A 6 -4.44 -1.48 11.31
C TYR A 6 -3.92 -1.11 9.92
N MET A 7 -3.16 -2.00 9.28
CA MET A 7 -2.69 -1.79 7.91
C MET A 7 -3.84 -1.68 6.91
N ALA A 8 -4.83 -2.57 6.97
CA ALA A 8 -6.01 -2.48 6.10
C ALA A 8 -6.72 -1.12 6.22
N MET A 9 -6.98 -0.66 7.45
CA MET A 9 -7.59 0.64 7.72
C MET A 9 -6.77 1.82 7.15
N VAL A 10 -5.43 1.75 7.28
CA VAL A 10 -4.53 2.75 6.68
C VAL A 10 -4.61 2.74 5.16
N LEU A 11 -4.65 1.56 4.53
CA LEU A 11 -4.77 1.42 3.08
C LEU A 11 -6.12 1.97 2.60
N GLU A 12 -7.22 1.64 3.28
CA GLU A 12 -8.57 2.13 2.95
C GLU A 12 -8.67 3.65 3.05
N THR A 13 -8.04 4.24 4.07
CA THR A 13 -7.98 5.70 4.25
C THR A 13 -7.34 6.42 3.05
N VAL A 14 -6.34 5.81 2.42
CA VAL A 14 -5.62 6.40 1.27
C VAL A 14 -6.27 6.06 -0.07
N LEU A 15 -7.14 5.05 -0.11
CA LEU A 15 -7.90 4.75 -1.32
C LEU A 15 -8.85 5.88 -1.69
N GLU A 16 -9.41 6.63 -0.74
CA GLU A 16 -10.26 7.81 -1.01
C GLU A 16 -9.45 9.09 -1.35
N TRP A 17 -8.16 8.96 -1.65
CA TRP A 17 -7.31 10.12 -1.97
C TRP A 17 -7.01 10.15 -3.46
N GLU A 18 -7.65 11.05 -4.20
CA GLU A 18 -7.54 11.16 -5.67
C GLU A 18 -6.08 11.29 -6.15
N GLU A 19 -5.27 12.15 -5.56
CA GLU A 19 -3.87 12.30 -5.96
C GLU A 19 -3.06 11.02 -5.70
N PHE A 20 -3.37 10.29 -4.62
CA PHE A 20 -2.76 8.99 -4.33
C PHE A 20 -3.23 7.93 -5.32
N GLN A 21 -4.53 7.89 -5.65
CA GLN A 21 -5.06 6.99 -6.65
C GLN A 21 -4.35 7.23 -7.98
N ILE A 22 -4.26 8.49 -8.44
CA ILE A 22 -3.68 8.89 -9.73
C ILE A 22 -2.17 8.64 -9.75
N GLY A 23 -1.43 9.23 -8.81
CA GLY A 23 0.04 9.23 -8.79
C GLY A 23 0.67 7.96 -8.22
N GLY A 24 -0.09 7.17 -7.46
CA GLY A 24 0.45 6.06 -6.69
C GLY A 24 1.28 6.54 -5.49
N CYS A 25 2.12 5.64 -4.97
CA CYS A 25 2.95 5.93 -3.79
C CYS A 25 4.34 5.33 -3.84
N GLN A 26 5.32 6.06 -3.31
CA GLN A 26 6.58 5.47 -2.88
C GLN A 26 6.48 5.06 -1.41
N VAL A 27 7.05 3.92 -1.07
CA VAL A 27 7.04 3.43 0.31
C VAL A 27 8.45 3.49 0.86
N ILE A 28 8.61 4.14 2.01
CA ILE A 28 9.90 4.25 2.70
C ILE A 28 9.77 3.55 4.05
N VAL A 29 10.63 2.56 4.30
CA VAL A 29 10.64 1.77 5.54
C VAL A 29 12.00 1.90 6.23
N ASP A 30 12.01 2.54 7.38
CA ASP A 30 13.18 2.61 8.26
C ASP A 30 13.03 1.56 9.38
N TYR A 31 13.91 0.57 9.39
CA TYR A 31 13.91 -0.50 10.40
C TYR A 31 14.74 -0.18 11.65
N ARG A 32 15.26 1.05 11.80
CA ARG A 32 15.89 1.46 13.06
C ARG A 32 14.95 1.24 14.24
N ASP A 33 15.55 0.82 15.35
CA ASP A 33 14.86 0.58 16.63
C ASP A 33 13.77 -0.49 16.60
N THR A 34 13.68 -1.27 15.52
CA THR A 34 12.82 -2.46 15.49
C THR A 34 13.38 -3.57 16.38
N THR A 35 12.47 -4.28 17.03
CA THR A 35 12.75 -5.34 18.00
C THR A 35 12.27 -6.70 17.48
N VAL A 36 12.71 -7.79 18.11
CA VAL A 36 12.26 -9.14 17.76
C VAL A 36 10.73 -9.25 17.83
N ASN A 37 10.10 -8.62 18.82
CA ASN A 37 8.64 -8.60 19.00
C ASN A 37 7.89 -7.99 17.81
N ASN A 38 8.53 -7.12 17.02
CA ASN A 38 7.92 -6.57 15.81
C ASN A 38 7.76 -7.63 14.71
N PHE A 39 8.59 -8.68 14.70
CA PHE A 39 8.65 -9.70 13.65
C PHE A 39 8.11 -11.07 14.10
N GLU A 40 8.38 -11.50 15.33
CA GLU A 40 8.03 -12.85 15.81
C GLU A 40 6.52 -13.11 15.89
N LYS A 41 5.72 -12.04 15.98
CA LYS A 41 4.26 -12.11 16.02
C LYS A 41 3.63 -12.54 14.70
N TRP A 42 4.38 -12.55 13.60
CA TRP A 42 3.87 -12.87 12.28
C TRP A 42 4.00 -14.36 11.97
N SER A 43 2.87 -15.03 11.78
CA SER A 43 2.85 -16.40 11.25
C SER A 43 3.12 -16.44 9.74
N LEU A 44 3.52 -17.59 9.23
CA LEU A 44 3.76 -17.81 7.80
C LEU A 44 2.50 -17.52 6.95
N SER A 45 1.33 -17.91 7.46
CA SER A 45 0.04 -17.65 6.80
C SER A 45 -0.29 -16.17 6.77
N GLU A 46 -0.08 -15.43 7.87
CA GLU A 46 -0.28 -13.98 7.90
C GLU A 46 0.68 -13.26 6.93
N LEU A 47 1.95 -13.65 6.86
CA LEU A 47 2.90 -13.09 5.90
C LEU A 47 2.43 -13.27 4.45
N LYS A 48 1.91 -14.46 4.12
CA LYS A 48 1.36 -14.73 2.79
C LYS A 48 0.12 -13.88 2.50
N ILE A 49 -0.81 -13.79 3.45
CA ILE A 49 -2.03 -12.97 3.32
C ILE A 49 -1.66 -11.50 3.10
N ILE A 50 -0.72 -10.94 3.87
CA ILE A 50 -0.30 -9.54 3.70
C ILE A 50 0.38 -9.31 2.35
N MET A 51 1.14 -10.28 1.85
CA MET A 51 1.73 -10.14 0.51
C MET A 51 0.66 -10.16 -0.59
N ASP A 52 -0.38 -10.99 -0.44
CA ASP A 52 -1.52 -10.99 -1.35
C ASP A 52 -2.27 -9.64 -1.31
N VAL A 53 -2.43 -9.07 -0.11
CA VAL A 53 -2.98 -7.72 0.11
C VAL A 53 -2.21 -6.65 -0.67
N TYR A 54 -0.88 -6.61 -0.55
CA TYR A 54 -0.05 -5.62 -1.26
C TYR A 54 0.08 -5.89 -2.76
N SER A 55 -0.08 -7.13 -3.21
CA SER A 55 0.19 -7.47 -4.61
C SER A 55 -1.06 -7.49 -5.48
N ARG A 56 -2.24 -7.79 -4.92
CA ARG A 56 -3.46 -8.06 -5.70
C ARG A 56 -4.77 -7.61 -5.06
N SER A 57 -4.88 -7.48 -3.73
CA SER A 57 -6.18 -7.19 -3.10
C SER A 57 -6.54 -5.70 -3.08
N TYR A 58 -5.58 -4.81 -2.84
CA TYR A 58 -5.84 -3.37 -2.84
C TYR A 58 -5.36 -2.74 -4.16
N PRO A 59 -6.13 -1.84 -4.79
CA PRO A 59 -5.79 -1.20 -6.07
C PRO A 59 -4.75 -0.08 -5.89
N ILE A 60 -3.62 -0.38 -5.24
CA ILE A 60 -2.57 0.59 -4.95
C ILE A 60 -1.47 0.52 -6.01
N ARG A 61 -1.14 1.68 -6.57
CA ARG A 61 -0.02 1.84 -7.50
C ARG A 61 1.27 2.10 -6.76
N TYR A 62 1.96 1.04 -6.36
CA TYR A 62 3.30 1.16 -5.78
C TYR A 62 4.32 1.64 -6.82
N GLY A 63 5.07 2.68 -6.51
CA GLY A 63 6.33 3.03 -7.14
C GLY A 63 7.47 2.17 -6.59
N GLU A 64 8.61 2.77 -6.29
CA GLU A 64 9.70 2.09 -5.59
C GLU A 64 9.41 1.96 -4.07
N ILE A 65 9.91 0.88 -3.49
CA ILE A 65 9.82 0.59 -2.05
C ILE A 65 11.25 0.59 -1.50
N HIS A 66 11.60 1.65 -0.79
CA HIS A 66 12.93 1.86 -0.26
C HIS A 66 12.98 1.45 1.21
N THR A 67 13.92 0.59 1.57
CA THR A 67 14.05 0.12 2.95
C THR A 67 15.47 0.27 3.44
N ALA A 68 15.69 0.58 4.72
CA ALA A 68 17.03 0.64 5.28
C ALA A 68 17.12 0.10 6.70
N LYS A 69 18.34 -0.25 7.11
CA LYS A 69 18.69 -0.69 8.47
C LYS A 69 17.95 -1.94 8.95
N LEU A 70 17.60 -2.85 8.05
CA LEU A 70 17.02 -4.15 8.42
C LEU A 70 18.00 -4.91 9.35
N PRO A 71 17.61 -5.25 10.59
CA PRO A 71 18.49 -5.97 11.51
C PRO A 71 18.65 -7.42 11.08
N LYS A 72 19.83 -8.00 11.34
CA LYS A 72 20.17 -9.38 10.90
C LYS A 72 19.17 -10.44 11.35
N PHE A 73 18.59 -10.29 12.55
CA PHE A 73 17.60 -11.25 13.07
C PHE A 73 16.30 -11.26 12.24
N ALA A 74 15.98 -10.16 11.56
CA ALA A 74 14.75 -10.01 10.79
C ALA A 74 14.88 -10.49 9.32
N VAL A 75 16.12 -10.69 8.84
CA VAL A 75 16.39 -11.11 7.46
C VAL A 75 15.60 -12.36 7.06
N PRO A 76 15.58 -13.46 7.84
CA PRO A 76 14.84 -14.67 7.43
C PRO A 76 13.33 -14.43 7.29
N VAL A 77 12.76 -13.59 8.17
CA VAL A 77 11.33 -13.25 8.14
C VAL A 77 11.00 -12.44 6.89
N ILE A 78 11.83 -11.43 6.57
CA ILE A 78 11.65 -10.62 5.36
C ILE A 78 11.88 -11.44 4.09
N GLU A 79 12.91 -12.28 4.03
CA GLU A 79 13.14 -13.17 2.87
C GLU A 79 11.94 -14.10 2.64
N THR A 80 11.39 -14.65 3.73
CA THR A 80 10.15 -15.46 3.67
C THR A 80 8.99 -14.64 3.14
N PHE A 81 8.78 -13.42 3.64
CA PHE A 81 7.73 -12.52 3.17
C PHE A 81 7.89 -12.19 1.67
N LEU A 82 9.09 -11.82 1.24
CA LEU A 82 9.41 -11.49 -0.14
C LEU A 82 9.30 -12.70 -1.08
N SER A 83 9.47 -13.92 -0.58
CA SER A 83 9.29 -15.14 -1.38
C SER A 83 7.86 -15.26 -1.93
N PHE A 84 6.87 -14.69 -1.24
CA PHE A 84 5.47 -14.64 -1.68
C PHE A 84 5.19 -13.52 -2.70
N ALA A 85 6.10 -12.55 -2.86
CA ALA A 85 5.91 -11.44 -3.79
C ALA A 85 5.97 -11.93 -5.24
N ASN A 86 5.08 -11.39 -6.08
CA ASN A 86 5.22 -11.53 -7.53
C ASN A 86 6.49 -10.80 -8.04
N PRO A 87 7.01 -11.14 -9.24
CA PRO A 87 8.24 -10.52 -9.76
C PRO A 87 8.16 -8.98 -9.86
N LYS A 88 7.03 -8.45 -10.33
CA LYS A 88 6.80 -7.01 -10.52
C LYS A 88 6.91 -6.21 -9.21
N LEU A 89 6.39 -6.74 -8.11
CA LEU A 89 6.49 -6.11 -6.79
C LEU A 89 7.91 -6.28 -6.23
N ARG A 90 8.53 -7.45 -6.41
CA ARG A 90 9.88 -7.73 -5.93
C ARG A 90 10.92 -6.80 -6.55
N GLU A 91 10.81 -6.48 -7.84
CA GLU A 91 11.71 -5.57 -8.55
C GLU A 91 11.70 -4.13 -8.01
N LYS A 92 10.56 -3.71 -7.43
CA LYS A 92 10.37 -2.38 -6.84
C LYS A 92 11.04 -2.23 -5.48
N ILE A 93 11.37 -3.34 -4.81
CA ILE A 93 11.90 -3.33 -3.45
C ILE A 93 13.42 -3.15 -3.49
N LYS A 94 13.91 -2.09 -2.83
CA LYS A 94 15.33 -1.76 -2.69
C LYS A 94 15.70 -1.77 -1.21
N CYS A 95 16.73 -2.53 -0.85
CA CYS A 95 17.19 -2.68 0.53
C CYS A 95 18.58 -2.07 0.70
N TYR A 96 18.68 -1.07 1.58
CA TYR A 96 19.91 -0.33 1.85
C TYR A 96 20.50 -0.65 3.21
N SER A 97 21.81 -0.54 3.30
CA SER A 97 22.54 -0.76 4.56
C SER A 97 22.55 0.48 5.47
N SER A 98 22.28 1.64 4.89
CA SER A 98 22.42 2.94 5.55
C SER A 98 21.19 3.83 5.36
N ILE A 99 20.96 4.71 6.34
CA ILE A 99 19.90 5.72 6.24
C ILE A 99 20.25 6.78 5.21
N SER A 100 21.53 7.10 5.04
CA SER A 100 21.99 8.06 4.02
C SER A 100 21.63 7.64 2.59
N GLU A 101 21.55 6.33 2.31
CA GLU A 101 21.03 5.85 1.03
C GLU A 101 19.51 6.02 0.92
N LEU A 102 18.77 5.72 1.99
CA LEU A 102 17.32 5.92 2.08
C LEU A 102 16.93 7.39 1.88
N GLU A 103 17.68 8.30 2.48
CA GLU A 103 17.47 9.75 2.48
C GLU A 103 17.44 10.35 1.07
N LYS A 104 18.10 9.72 0.09
CA LYS A 104 18.18 10.19 -1.31
C LYS A 104 16.85 10.06 -2.06
N HIS A 105 15.92 9.29 -1.51
CA HIS A 105 14.63 9.00 -2.14
C HIS A 105 13.48 9.87 -1.60
N PHE A 106 13.76 10.77 -0.65
CA PHE A 106 12.79 11.79 -0.25
C PHE A 106 12.85 12.97 -1.21
N GLU A 107 11.68 13.48 -1.59
CA GLU A 107 11.59 14.80 -2.22
C GLU A 107 11.93 15.90 -1.21
N ASP A 108 12.70 16.90 -1.63
CA ASP A 108 13.17 17.98 -0.75
C ASP A 108 12.02 18.73 -0.05
N SER A 109 10.89 18.90 -0.75
CA SER A 109 9.66 19.53 -0.24
C SER A 109 8.96 18.72 0.84
N CYS A 110 9.17 17.40 0.88
CA CYS A 110 8.46 16.47 1.76
C CYS A 110 9.38 15.79 2.78
N LYS A 111 10.69 16.10 2.75
CA LYS A 111 11.71 15.43 3.54
C LYS A 111 11.57 15.78 5.03
N PRO A 112 11.40 14.77 5.91
CA PRO A 112 11.29 15.03 7.34
C PRO A 112 12.62 15.48 7.98
N THR A 113 12.55 16.24 9.06
CA THR A 113 13.71 16.73 9.84
C THR A 113 14.60 15.58 10.34
N THR A 114 14.02 14.44 10.72
CA THR A 114 14.74 13.21 11.13
C THR A 114 15.66 12.65 10.03
N TYR A 115 15.43 13.04 8.78
CA TYR A 115 16.20 12.64 7.60
C TYR A 115 16.98 13.83 7.01
N GLY A 116 17.16 14.92 7.78
CA GLY A 116 17.88 16.12 7.36
C GLY A 116 17.09 17.05 6.44
N GLY A 117 15.76 16.90 6.37
CA GLY A 117 14.87 17.83 5.67
C GLY A 117 14.34 18.94 6.58
N THR A 118 13.21 19.53 6.20
CA THR A 118 12.61 20.67 6.91
C THR A 118 11.24 20.37 7.50
N ILE A 119 10.63 19.23 7.14
CA ILE A 119 9.25 18.92 7.52
C ILE A 119 9.20 18.26 8.90
N ASP A 120 8.34 18.76 9.79
CA ASP A 120 8.09 18.11 11.08
C ASP A 120 7.32 16.79 10.89
N PHE A 121 8.01 15.67 11.13
CA PHE A 121 7.43 14.34 11.01
C PHE A 121 6.28 14.09 11.99
N ASP A 122 6.34 14.68 13.18
CA ASP A 122 5.30 14.53 14.18
C ASP A 122 4.04 15.29 13.74
N GLU A 123 4.20 16.44 13.10
CA GLU A 123 3.09 17.16 12.49
C GLU A 123 2.45 16.38 11.34
N LEU A 124 3.25 15.80 10.45
CA LEU A 124 2.75 14.91 9.38
C LEU A 124 1.97 13.73 9.98
N SER A 125 2.52 13.10 11.01
CA SER A 125 1.89 11.97 11.69
C SER A 125 0.55 12.36 12.33
N ARG A 126 0.47 13.54 12.98
CA ARG A 126 -0.79 14.08 13.52
C ARG A 126 -1.82 14.35 12.43
N LYS A 127 -1.41 15.00 11.32
CA LYS A 127 -2.28 15.26 10.18
C LYS A 127 -2.81 13.97 9.55
N PHE A 128 -1.96 12.97 9.39
CA PHE A 128 -2.36 11.68 8.83
C PHE A 128 -3.31 10.91 9.76
N ARG A 129 -3.05 10.89 11.07
CA ARG A 129 -3.98 10.32 12.06
C ARG A 129 -5.34 11.01 12.02
N LYS A 130 -5.36 12.33 11.96
CA LYS A 130 -6.60 13.09 11.81
C LYS A 130 -7.35 12.69 10.53
N ARG A 131 -6.66 12.45 9.41
CA ARG A 131 -7.31 11.94 8.19
C ARG A 131 -7.96 10.57 8.42
N ILE A 132 -7.26 9.63 9.06
CA ILE A 132 -7.83 8.31 9.39
C ILE A 132 -9.10 8.47 10.23
N GLU A 133 -9.08 9.37 11.22
CA GLU A 133 -10.26 9.68 12.04
C GLU A 133 -11.40 10.29 11.22
N ASP A 134 -11.09 11.24 10.33
CA ASP A 134 -12.08 11.91 9.47
C ASP A 134 -12.67 10.94 8.43
N GLN A 135 -11.94 9.90 8.02
CA GLN A 135 -12.39 8.84 7.10
C GLN A 135 -13.19 7.73 7.79
N ARG A 136 -13.41 7.82 9.11
CA ARG A 136 -14.03 6.75 9.88
C ARG A 136 -15.37 6.28 9.32
N GLN A 137 -16.26 7.19 8.94
CA GLN A 137 -17.60 6.80 8.47
C GLN A 137 -17.51 6.09 7.12
N VAL A 138 -16.69 6.60 6.19
CA VAL A 138 -16.46 5.94 4.89
C VAL A 138 -15.95 4.52 5.10
N ILE A 139 -14.95 4.31 5.97
CA ILE A 139 -14.41 2.98 6.24
C ILE A 139 -15.45 2.04 6.85
N LEU A 140 -16.35 2.53 7.71
CA LEU A 140 -17.44 1.71 8.25
C LEU A 140 -18.47 1.36 7.17
N GLU A 141 -18.79 2.30 6.28
CA GLU A 141 -19.73 2.09 5.18
C GLU A 141 -19.18 1.12 4.12
N LEU A 142 -17.86 0.96 4.01
CA LEU A 142 -17.25 -0.06 3.14
C LEU A 142 -17.63 -1.50 3.57
N ASP A 143 -17.94 -1.74 4.85
CA ASP A 143 -18.38 -3.05 5.33
C ASP A 143 -19.78 -3.41 4.78
N ASP A 144 -20.60 -2.41 4.47
CA ASP A 144 -21.95 -2.56 3.90
C ASP A 144 -21.94 -2.48 2.36
N MET A 145 -20.76 -2.36 1.73
CA MET A 145 -20.64 -2.27 0.28
C MET A 145 -20.90 -3.63 -0.37
N GLU A 146 -21.95 -3.71 -1.18
CA GLU A 146 -22.31 -4.89 -1.96
C GLU A 146 -22.14 -4.65 -3.46
N ILE A 147 -21.77 -5.69 -4.20
CA ILE A 147 -21.73 -5.67 -5.66
C ILE A 147 -23.06 -6.22 -6.17
N ASP A 148 -23.73 -5.48 -7.05
CA ASP A 148 -24.92 -5.98 -7.75
C ASP A 148 -24.52 -7.06 -8.78
N VAL A 149 -24.39 -8.29 -8.30
CA VAL A 149 -23.94 -9.43 -9.09
C VAL A 149 -24.86 -9.69 -10.29
N GLU A 150 -26.17 -9.47 -10.17
CA GLU A 150 -27.11 -9.69 -11.26
C GLU A 150 -26.87 -8.70 -12.41
N HIS A 151 -26.63 -7.44 -12.08
CA HIS A 151 -26.29 -6.41 -13.06
C HIS A 151 -24.96 -6.74 -13.79
N TYR A 152 -23.95 -7.20 -13.06
CA TYR A 152 -22.62 -7.48 -13.61
C TYR A 152 -22.42 -8.89 -14.18
N ALA A 153 -23.37 -9.82 -14.01
CA ALA A 153 -23.25 -11.21 -14.48
C ALA A 153 -22.88 -11.30 -15.97
N THR A 154 -23.49 -10.45 -16.80
CA THR A 154 -23.25 -10.39 -18.25
C THR A 154 -21.82 -9.99 -18.63
N LEU A 155 -21.09 -9.29 -17.77
CA LEU A 155 -19.69 -8.89 -17.98
C LEU A 155 -18.70 -9.97 -17.54
N TRP A 156 -19.09 -10.85 -16.62
CA TRP A 156 -18.22 -11.93 -16.13
C TRP A 156 -18.29 -13.19 -16.98
N ASP A 157 -19.42 -13.43 -17.64
CA ASP A 157 -19.59 -14.53 -18.60
C ASP A 157 -18.83 -14.26 -19.93
N SER A 158 -18.38 -13.03 -20.17
CA SER A 158 -17.49 -12.74 -21.31
C SER A 158 -16.04 -13.07 -20.95
N GLU A 159 -15.61 -14.30 -21.24
CA GLU A 159 -14.20 -14.76 -21.23
C GLU A 159 -13.34 -14.08 -22.32
N GLN A 160 -13.59 -12.82 -22.66
CA GLN A 160 -12.66 -12.04 -23.48
C GLN A 160 -11.78 -11.22 -22.55
N VAL A 161 -10.49 -11.57 -22.55
CA VAL A 161 -9.43 -10.68 -22.06
C VAL A 161 -9.51 -9.40 -22.90
N LEU A 162 -10.31 -8.45 -22.45
CA LEU A 162 -10.42 -7.14 -23.05
C LEU A 162 -9.10 -6.42 -22.76
N THR A 163 -8.36 -6.11 -23.82
CA THR A 163 -7.16 -5.28 -23.73
C THR A 163 -7.54 -3.94 -23.09
N GLU A 164 -6.65 -3.37 -22.27
CA GLU A 164 -6.92 -2.20 -21.40
C GLU A 164 -7.57 -1.01 -22.13
N GLU A 165 -7.28 -0.80 -23.41
CA GLU A 165 -7.90 0.24 -24.26
C GLU A 165 -9.38 -0.01 -24.55
N ALA A 166 -9.81 -1.26 -24.66
CA ALA A 166 -11.20 -1.61 -24.92
C ALA A 166 -12.07 -1.32 -23.68
N VAL A 167 -11.59 -1.70 -22.49
CA VAL A 167 -12.35 -1.56 -21.23
C VAL A 167 -12.65 -0.09 -20.88
N ALA A 168 -11.68 0.81 -21.06
CA ALA A 168 -11.87 2.24 -20.80
C ALA A 168 -12.90 2.86 -21.75
N GLY A 169 -12.88 2.47 -23.03
CA GLY A 169 -13.83 2.94 -24.04
C GLY A 169 -15.27 2.50 -23.79
N THR A 170 -15.48 1.24 -23.39
CA THR A 170 -16.82 0.72 -23.10
C THR A 170 -17.39 1.29 -21.80
N MET A 171 -16.56 1.47 -20.76
CA MET A 171 -16.98 2.07 -19.49
C MET A 171 -17.41 3.53 -19.64
N LEU A 172 -16.67 4.33 -20.42
CA LEU A 172 -17.02 5.73 -20.70
C LEU A 172 -18.29 5.86 -21.55
N ALA A 173 -18.51 4.94 -22.49
CA ALA A 173 -19.72 4.92 -23.31
C ALA A 173 -20.99 4.56 -22.50
N GLN A 174 -20.83 3.73 -21.46
CA GLN A 174 -21.94 3.36 -20.56
C GLN A 174 -22.27 4.44 -19.51
N LEU A 175 -21.31 5.31 -19.18
CA LEU A 175 -21.50 6.36 -18.18
C LEU A 175 -22.31 7.59 -18.63
N ASN A 176 -22.68 7.67 -19.92
CA ASN A 176 -23.70 8.61 -20.46
C ASN A 176 -23.78 9.98 -19.74
N ILE A 177 -22.64 10.66 -19.60
CA ILE A 177 -22.61 12.04 -19.15
C ILE A 177 -22.98 12.91 -20.36
N LYS A 178 -24.16 13.51 -20.31
CA LYS A 178 -24.61 14.52 -21.27
C LYS A 178 -23.72 15.76 -21.25
#